data_AF-A0A2G5TXJ3-F1
#
_entry.id   AF-A0A2G5TXJ3-F1
#
_cell.length_a   1.000
_cell.length_b   1.000
_cell.length_c   1.000
_cell.angle_alpha   90.00
_cell.angle_beta   90.00
_cell.angle_gamma   90.00
#
_symmetry.space_group_name_H-M   'P 1'
#
loop_
_entity.id
_entity.type
_entity.pdbx_description
1 polymer ?
#
loop_
_entity_poly.entity_id
_entity_poly.type
_entity_poly.pdbx_seq_one_letter_code
_entity_poly.pdbx_strand_id
1 'polypeptide(L)'
;MKNLAVIACLLLAITTTTFAQDYPCVDAKFQACQYNMAMQLGLNDTVSAQLFKDYTIMYNYFLYMFGRNPGQTADMLTVCNSLETFNLCMHGNRGCLDISNLIKKTDINNAYATEATYRQYSSFNCGPGINTLEHEGLTCPQRVLNTQANILQGCVQTYITNVANDGLNGCK
;
A
#
# COMPACT_ATOMS: atom_id res chain seq x y z
N MET A 1 -10.86 -11.07 -63.32
CA MET A 1 -11.17 -11.61 -61.96
C MET A 1 -9.95 -12.34 -61.43
N LYS A 2 -9.09 -11.63 -60.70
CA LYS A 2 -8.02 -12.13 -59.80
C LYS A 2 -7.20 -10.90 -59.36
N ASN A 3 -6.92 -10.81 -58.06
CA ASN A 3 -5.93 -9.92 -57.45
C ASN A 3 -6.37 -8.47 -57.09
N LEU A 4 -7.46 -8.31 -56.34
CA LEU A 4 -7.79 -7.00 -55.74
C LEU A 4 -8.45 -7.09 -54.35
N ALA A 5 -8.16 -8.15 -53.58
CA ALA A 5 -8.79 -8.38 -52.27
C ALA A 5 -7.80 -8.82 -51.18
N VAL A 6 -6.56 -8.31 -51.19
CA VAL A 6 -5.56 -8.63 -50.15
C VAL A 6 -4.97 -7.38 -49.48
N ILE A 7 -5.28 -6.16 -49.94
CA ILE A 7 -4.67 -4.93 -49.42
C ILE A 7 -5.74 -4.05 -48.74
N ALA A 8 -6.46 -4.60 -47.77
CA ALA A 8 -7.40 -3.82 -46.94
C ALA A 8 -7.44 -4.23 -45.46
N CYS A 9 -6.60 -5.17 -45.04
CA CYS A 9 -6.53 -5.65 -43.64
C CYS A 9 -5.20 -5.34 -42.93
N LEU A 10 -4.34 -4.47 -43.48
CA LEU A 10 -2.98 -4.27 -42.98
C LEU A 10 -2.69 -2.92 -42.32
N LEU A 11 -3.68 -2.04 -42.11
CA LEU A 11 -3.40 -0.65 -41.69
C LEU A 11 -4.24 -0.10 -40.52
N LEU A 12 -4.85 -0.95 -39.70
CA LEU A 12 -5.56 -0.52 -38.48
C LEU A 12 -5.11 -1.25 -37.21
N ALA A 13 -3.89 -1.76 -37.20
CA ALA A 13 -3.16 -2.04 -35.97
C ALA A 13 -2.27 -0.83 -35.64
N ILE A 14 -2.88 0.34 -35.40
CA ILE A 14 -2.25 1.30 -34.50
C ILE A 14 -2.48 0.72 -33.11
N THR A 15 -1.67 -0.29 -32.79
CA THR A 15 -1.34 -0.56 -31.40
C THR A 15 -0.65 0.71 -30.94
N THR A 16 -1.39 1.60 -30.29
CA THR A 16 -0.77 2.37 -29.22
C THR A 16 -0.30 1.33 -28.23
N THR A 17 0.89 0.77 -28.46
CA THR A 17 1.77 0.37 -27.40
C THR A 17 2.03 1.67 -26.64
N THR A 18 1.10 2.05 -25.78
CA THR A 18 1.48 2.65 -24.53
C THR A 18 2.35 1.58 -23.89
N PHE A 19 3.64 1.58 -24.24
CA PHE A 19 4.64 1.19 -23.28
C PHE A 19 4.28 2.06 -22.08
N ALA A 20 3.66 1.45 -21.07
CA ALA A 20 3.65 2.05 -19.75
C ALA A 20 5.11 2.44 -19.55
N GLN A 21 5.40 3.74 -19.57
CA GLN A 21 6.74 4.20 -19.31
C GLN A 21 7.09 3.56 -17.98
N ASP A 22 8.09 2.69 -18.02
CA ASP A 22 8.72 2.12 -16.84
C ASP A 22 9.45 3.29 -16.18
N TYR A 23 8.68 4.27 -15.69
CA TYR A 23 9.17 5.33 -14.83
C TYR A 23 9.77 4.56 -13.69
N PRO A 24 11.10 4.60 -13.52
CA PRO A 24 11.73 3.78 -12.52
C PRO A 24 11.14 4.25 -11.20
N CYS A 25 10.28 3.43 -10.60
CA CYS A 25 9.58 3.72 -9.34
C CYS A 25 10.52 3.87 -8.13
N VAL A 26 11.82 3.86 -8.42
CA VAL A 26 12.94 4.38 -7.65
C VAL A 26 13.03 5.93 -7.67
N ASP A 27 12.10 6.61 -8.34
CA ASP A 27 12.13 8.04 -8.65
C ASP A 27 12.17 8.95 -7.40
N ALA A 28 12.82 10.12 -7.56
CA ALA A 28 12.88 11.18 -6.55
C ALA A 28 11.48 11.59 -6.08
N LYS A 29 10.47 11.49 -6.96
CA LYS A 29 9.07 11.73 -6.60
C LYS A 29 8.54 10.74 -5.57
N PHE A 30 8.81 9.43 -5.70
CA PHE A 30 8.36 8.46 -4.69
C PHE A 30 9.00 8.76 -3.34
N GLN A 31 10.31 9.04 -3.33
CA GLN A 31 11.04 9.38 -2.10
C GLN A 31 10.51 10.66 -1.46
N ALA A 32 10.21 11.69 -2.26
CA ALA A 32 9.62 12.94 -1.78
C ALA A 32 8.20 12.72 -1.22
N CYS A 33 7.35 11.95 -1.91
CA CYS A 33 6.00 11.63 -1.43
C CYS A 33 6.03 10.81 -0.13
N GLN A 34 6.91 9.80 -0.07
CA GLN A 34 7.17 8.99 1.12
C GLN A 34 7.64 9.87 2.28
N TYR A 35 8.56 10.81 2.02
CA TYR A 35 9.05 11.74 3.01
C TYR A 35 7.96 12.65 3.55
N ASN A 36 7.15 13.25 2.67
CA ASN A 36 6.04 14.11 3.09
C ASN A 36 5.01 13.36 3.94
N MET A 37 4.67 12.12 3.56
CA MET A 37 3.80 11.26 4.36
C MET A 37 4.40 10.99 5.74
N ALA A 38 5.68 10.63 5.81
CA ALA A 38 6.37 10.37 7.06
C ALA A 38 6.37 11.59 7.99
N MET A 39 6.58 12.78 7.43
CA MET A 39 6.56 14.03 8.20
C MET A 39 5.18 14.37 8.75
N GLN A 40 4.12 14.14 7.98
CA GLN A 40 2.74 14.31 8.46
C GLN A 40 2.39 13.32 9.58
N LEU A 41 3.00 12.13 9.54
CA LEU A 41 2.89 11.14 10.60
C LEU A 41 3.78 11.47 11.81
N GLY A 42 4.66 12.48 11.75
CA GLY A 42 5.60 12.81 12.81
C GLY A 42 6.78 11.82 12.95
N LEU A 43 7.08 11.07 11.88
CA LEU A 43 8.23 10.16 11.83
C LEU A 43 9.52 10.93 11.49
N ASN A 44 10.66 10.42 11.94
CA ASN A 44 11.97 11.01 11.61
C ASN A 44 12.48 10.56 10.23
N ASP A 45 13.49 11.27 9.71
CA ASP A 45 14.09 11.05 8.39
C ASP A 45 14.60 9.61 8.18
N THR A 46 15.17 9.01 9.23
CA THR A 46 15.71 7.64 9.17
C THR A 46 14.60 6.62 8.95
N VAL A 47 13.50 6.75 9.71
CA VAL A 47 12.33 5.86 9.60
C VAL A 47 11.58 6.12 8.30
N SER A 48 11.51 7.40 7.90
CA SER A 48 10.88 7.83 6.66
C SER A 48 11.39 7.02 5.47
N ALA A 49 12.71 6.89 5.30
CA ALA A 49 13.33 6.16 4.17
C ALA A 49 13.02 4.64 4.13
N GLN A 50 12.54 4.08 5.23
CA GLN A 50 12.28 2.64 5.40
C GLN A 50 10.80 2.26 5.28
N LEU A 51 9.87 3.23 5.27
CA LEU A 51 8.41 3.00 5.25
C LEU A 51 7.90 2.00 4.18
N PHE A 52 8.53 1.99 3.00
CA PHE A 52 8.18 1.08 1.90
C PHE A 52 9.23 0.00 1.63
N LYS A 53 10.17 -0.19 2.57
CA LYS A 53 11.19 -1.24 2.53
C LYS A 53 10.99 -2.27 3.63
N ASP A 54 10.52 -1.81 4.79
CA ASP A 54 10.18 -2.64 5.93
C ASP A 54 8.71 -2.38 6.29
N TYR A 55 7.86 -3.35 5.97
CA TYR A 55 6.41 -3.22 6.19
C TYR A 55 6.07 -3.07 7.68
N THR A 56 6.91 -3.58 8.58
CA THR A 56 6.63 -3.58 10.01
C THR A 56 6.58 -2.16 10.57
N ILE A 57 7.36 -1.24 10.00
CA ILE A 57 7.34 0.17 10.37
C ILE A 57 5.95 0.75 10.10
N MET A 58 5.46 0.62 8.87
CA MET A 58 4.16 1.14 8.46
C MET A 58 3.03 0.45 9.23
N TYR A 59 3.05 -0.89 9.28
CA TYR A 59 2.01 -1.68 9.94
C TYR A 59 1.91 -1.38 11.43
N ASN A 60 3.03 -1.39 12.16
CA ASN A 60 3.04 -1.17 13.61
C ASN A 60 2.64 0.26 13.96
N TYR A 61 3.11 1.23 13.17
CA TYR A 61 2.77 2.63 13.40
C TYR A 61 1.27 2.89 13.17
N PHE A 62 0.72 2.39 12.06
CA PHE A 62 -0.71 2.54 11.78
C PHE A 62 -1.57 1.80 12.81
N LEU A 63 -1.18 0.58 13.20
CA LEU A 63 -1.88 -0.18 14.23
C LEU A 63 -1.90 0.57 15.56
N TYR A 64 -0.76 1.14 15.96
CA TYR A 64 -0.65 1.97 17.16
C TYR A 64 -1.57 3.19 17.08
N MET A 65 -1.50 3.98 16.01
CA MET A 65 -2.32 5.19 15.85
C MET A 65 -3.82 4.87 15.87
N PHE A 66 -4.24 3.77 15.24
CA PHE A 66 -5.63 3.35 15.25
C PHE A 66 -6.13 2.93 16.64
N GLY A 67 -5.26 2.36 17.48
CA GLY A 67 -5.61 1.95 18.85
C GLY A 67 -5.34 2.99 19.94
N ARG A 68 -4.60 4.08 19.65
CA ARG A 68 -3.98 4.94 20.67
C ARG A 68 -4.97 5.54 21.66
N ASN A 69 -6.07 6.12 21.16
CA ASN A 69 -7.04 6.86 21.95
C ASN A 69 -8.46 6.30 21.75
N PRO A 70 -8.87 5.30 22.57
CA PRO A 70 -10.19 4.68 22.45
C PRO A 70 -11.34 5.69 22.55
N GLY A 71 -12.27 5.63 21.59
CA GLY A 71 -13.39 6.56 21.46
C GLY A 71 -13.08 7.82 20.65
N GLN A 72 -11.86 7.99 20.14
CA GLN A 72 -11.46 9.14 19.35
C GLN A 72 -10.93 8.75 17.97
N THR A 73 -11.20 9.58 16.98
CA THR A 73 -10.78 9.36 15.59
C THR A 73 -9.56 10.17 15.17
N ALA A 74 -9.09 11.12 16.00
CA ALA A 74 -8.04 12.07 15.62
C ALA A 74 -6.75 11.39 15.11
N ASP A 75 -6.28 10.35 15.80
CA ASP A 75 -5.08 9.60 15.38
C ASP A 75 -5.33 8.76 14.11
N MET A 76 -6.54 8.19 13.98
CA MET A 76 -6.95 7.46 12.77
C MET A 76 -6.97 8.41 11.56
N LEU A 77 -7.58 9.58 11.72
CA LEU A 77 -7.64 10.62 10.70
C LEU A 77 -6.24 11.14 10.34
N THR A 78 -5.31 11.20 11.29
CA THR A 78 -3.91 11.54 11.00
C THR A 78 -3.29 10.55 10.01
N VAL A 79 -3.48 9.25 10.24
CA VAL A 79 -3.04 8.21 9.29
C VAL A 79 -3.75 8.36 7.96
N CYS A 80 -5.08 8.48 7.96
CA CYS A 80 -5.86 8.52 6.73
C CYS A 80 -5.57 9.75 5.85
N ASN A 81 -5.45 10.93 6.45
CA ASN A 81 -5.10 12.15 5.74
C ASN A 81 -3.67 12.09 5.18
N SER A 82 -2.73 11.43 5.88
CA SER A 82 -1.37 11.26 5.36
C SER A 82 -1.33 10.31 4.16
N LEU A 83 -2.10 9.22 4.18
CA LEU A 83 -2.25 8.30 3.05
C LEU A 83 -2.94 8.98 1.87
N GLU A 84 -3.94 9.82 2.12
CA GLU A 84 -4.57 10.63 1.07
C GLU A 84 -3.58 11.61 0.44
N THR A 85 -2.80 12.31 1.25
CA THR A 85 -1.74 13.22 0.75
C THR A 85 -0.72 12.45 -0.09
N PHE A 86 -0.27 11.29 0.40
CA PHE A 86 0.64 10.42 -0.35
C PHE A 86 0.04 10.02 -1.71
N ASN A 87 -1.25 9.65 -1.73
CA ASN A 87 -1.96 9.25 -2.94
C ASN A 87 -2.10 10.38 -3.96
N LEU A 88 -2.34 11.60 -3.49
CA LEU A 88 -2.36 12.80 -4.32
C LEU A 88 -0.96 13.10 -4.87
N CYS A 89 0.07 13.00 -4.04
CA CYS A 89 1.46 13.18 -4.46
C CYS A 89 1.89 12.13 -5.51
N MET A 90 1.45 10.88 -5.34
CA MET A 90 1.71 9.77 -6.25
C MET A 90 0.77 9.72 -7.48
N HIS A 91 -0.06 10.75 -7.70
CA HIS A 91 -0.92 10.81 -8.88
C HIS A 91 -0.10 10.68 -10.17
N GLY A 92 -0.56 9.83 -11.09
CA GLY A 92 0.14 9.44 -12.31
C GLY A 92 1.21 8.35 -12.16
N ASN A 93 1.65 8.04 -10.92
CA ASN A 93 2.75 7.08 -10.64
C ASN A 93 2.32 5.94 -9.71
N ARG A 94 1.03 5.59 -9.68
CA ARG A 94 0.51 4.55 -8.77
C ARG A 94 1.12 3.17 -8.98
N GLY A 95 1.58 2.86 -10.20
CA GLY A 95 2.28 1.60 -10.50
C GLY A 95 3.58 1.40 -9.69
N CYS A 96 4.06 2.43 -9.00
CA CYS A 96 5.19 2.31 -8.08
C CYS A 96 4.91 1.55 -6.79
N LEU A 97 3.64 1.32 -6.48
CA LEU A 97 3.20 0.47 -5.39
C LEU A 97 2.93 -0.96 -5.85
N ASP A 98 3.03 -1.25 -7.15
CA ASP A 98 2.92 -2.61 -7.65
C ASP A 98 4.11 -3.43 -7.15
N ILE A 99 3.85 -4.69 -6.81
CA ILE A 99 4.87 -5.61 -6.26
C ILE A 99 6.12 -5.67 -7.14
N SER A 100 5.96 -5.70 -8.47
CA SER A 100 7.07 -5.72 -9.45
C SER A 100 8.02 -4.53 -9.33
N ASN A 101 7.56 -3.40 -8.79
CA ASN A 101 8.35 -2.21 -8.53
C ASN A 101 8.84 -2.14 -7.08
N LEU A 102 8.06 -2.64 -6.12
CA LEU A 102 8.48 -2.71 -4.71
C LEU A 102 9.64 -3.70 -4.49
N ILE A 103 9.68 -4.82 -5.21
CA ILE A 103 10.81 -5.77 -5.15
C ILE A 103 12.15 -5.16 -5.62
N LYS A 104 12.11 -4.04 -6.35
CA LYS A 104 13.33 -3.29 -6.71
C LYS A 104 13.92 -2.52 -5.52
N LYS A 105 13.17 -2.39 -4.41
CA LYS A 105 13.54 -1.63 -3.19
C LYS A 105 13.78 -2.50 -1.96
N THR A 106 13.18 -3.70 -1.91
CA THR A 106 13.22 -4.62 -0.77
C THR A 106 12.99 -6.07 -1.23
N ASP A 107 13.12 -7.04 -0.34
CA ASP A 107 12.86 -8.45 -0.67
C ASP A 107 11.37 -8.71 -0.96
N ILE A 108 11.09 -9.86 -1.58
CA ILE A 108 9.74 -10.23 -2.04
C ILE A 108 8.72 -10.25 -0.90
N ASN A 109 9.09 -10.72 0.30
CA ASN A 109 8.14 -10.81 1.42
C ASN A 109 7.78 -9.41 1.92
N ASN A 110 8.79 -8.54 2.08
CA ASN A 110 8.57 -7.15 2.45
C ASN A 110 7.78 -6.39 1.39
N ALA A 111 8.01 -6.65 0.10
CA ALA A 111 7.26 -6.01 -0.99
C ALA A 111 5.77 -6.36 -0.93
N TYR A 112 5.43 -7.64 -0.81
CA TYR A 112 4.04 -8.09 -0.65
C TYR A 112 3.39 -7.53 0.62
N ALA A 113 4.09 -7.61 1.76
CA ALA A 113 3.55 -7.15 3.03
C ALA A 113 3.36 -5.62 3.07
N THR A 114 4.26 -4.87 2.44
CA THR A 114 4.15 -3.41 2.29
C THR A 114 2.94 -3.05 1.43
N GLU A 115 2.78 -3.70 0.27
CA GLU A 115 1.65 -3.47 -0.62
C GLU A 115 0.32 -3.76 0.07
N ALA A 116 0.24 -4.92 0.73
CA ALA A 116 -0.94 -5.36 1.46
C ALA A 116 -1.28 -4.42 2.62
N THR A 117 -0.29 -4.00 3.41
CA THR A 117 -0.48 -3.05 4.51
C THR A 117 -0.97 -1.70 3.97
N TYR A 118 -0.32 -1.20 2.92
CA TYR A 118 -0.73 0.04 2.28
C TYR A 118 -2.19 -0.05 1.79
N ARG A 119 -2.60 -1.14 1.12
CA ARG A 119 -3.99 -1.32 0.69
C ARG A 119 -4.97 -1.44 1.84
N GLN A 120 -4.62 -2.22 2.86
CA GLN A 120 -5.45 -2.40 4.05
C GLN A 120 -5.81 -1.03 4.65
N TYR A 121 -4.83 -0.15 4.82
CA TYR A 121 -5.10 1.15 5.41
C TYR A 121 -5.68 2.16 4.42
N SER A 122 -5.10 2.30 3.23
CA SER A 122 -5.54 3.30 2.24
C SER A 122 -6.93 3.05 1.66
N SER A 123 -7.34 1.78 1.54
CA SER A 123 -8.58 1.41 0.85
C SER A 123 -9.66 0.90 1.79
N PHE A 124 -9.29 0.12 2.81
CA PHE A 124 -10.26 -0.48 3.72
C PHE A 124 -10.42 0.35 5.00
N ASN A 125 -9.38 0.44 5.85
CA ASN A 125 -9.50 1.07 7.16
C ASN A 125 -9.83 2.57 7.06
N CYS A 126 -9.20 3.31 6.14
CA CYS A 126 -9.46 4.73 5.92
C CYS A 126 -10.65 5.02 5.00
N GLY A 127 -11.24 3.98 4.39
CA GLY A 127 -12.45 4.09 3.58
C GLY A 127 -13.67 3.60 4.37
N PRO A 128 -14.30 2.47 3.98
CA PRO A 128 -15.48 1.95 4.68
C PRO A 128 -15.21 1.53 6.13
N GLY A 129 -13.97 1.20 6.49
CA GLY A 129 -13.59 0.73 7.81
C GLY A 129 -13.79 1.76 8.92
N ILE A 130 -13.39 3.02 8.69
CA ILE A 130 -13.56 4.08 9.69
C ILE A 130 -15.05 4.35 9.96
N ASN A 131 -15.87 4.39 8.91
CA ASN A 131 -17.33 4.55 9.04
C ASN A 131 -17.96 3.39 9.82
N THR A 132 -17.47 2.17 9.60
CA THR A 132 -17.93 0.98 10.35
C THR A 132 -17.58 1.11 11.84
N LEU A 133 -16.34 1.50 12.14
CA LEU A 133 -15.89 1.69 13.52
C LEU A 133 -16.65 2.82 14.24
N GLU A 134 -16.97 3.90 13.54
CA GLU A 134 -17.80 4.99 14.06
C GLU A 134 -19.24 4.51 14.34
N HIS A 135 -19.81 3.70 13.46
CA HIS A 135 -21.16 3.16 13.62
C HIS A 135 -21.28 2.12 14.74
N GLU A 136 -20.32 1.21 14.86
CA GLU A 136 -20.33 0.12 15.85
C GLU A 136 -19.77 0.52 17.23
N GLY A 137 -19.18 1.72 17.32
CA GLY A 137 -18.60 2.25 18.55
C GLY A 137 -17.10 1.99 18.66
N LEU A 138 -16.33 3.06 18.54
CA LEU A 138 -14.86 3.07 18.43
C LEU A 138 -14.12 2.46 19.63
N THR A 139 -14.65 2.64 20.84
CA THR A 139 -13.91 2.34 22.08
C THR A 139 -13.50 0.88 22.21
N CYS A 140 -14.39 -0.06 21.88
CA CYS A 140 -14.12 -1.49 22.06
C CYS A 140 -13.07 -2.00 21.07
N PRO A 141 -13.22 -1.82 19.74
CA PRO A 141 -12.20 -2.21 18.77
C PRO A 141 -10.84 -1.55 19.04
N GLN A 142 -10.81 -0.24 19.33
CA GLN A 142 -9.54 0.46 19.58
C GLN A 142 -8.83 -0.03 20.85
N ARG A 143 -9.57 -0.44 21.89
CA ARG A 143 -8.98 -1.09 23.06
C ARG A 143 -8.34 -2.42 22.71
N VAL A 144 -8.95 -3.22 21.85
CA VAL A 144 -8.34 -4.48 21.38
C VAL A 144 -7.06 -4.19 20.60
N LEU A 145 -7.09 -3.24 19.65
CA LEU A 145 -5.91 -2.85 18.89
C LEU A 145 -4.77 -2.35 19.79
N ASN A 146 -5.09 -1.57 20.82
CA ASN A 146 -4.12 -1.03 21.78
C ASN A 146 -3.49 -2.12 22.66
N THR A 147 -4.32 -3.02 23.20
CA THR A 147 -3.89 -3.98 24.23
C THR A 147 -3.35 -5.29 23.65
N GLN A 148 -3.74 -5.63 22.42
CA GLN A 148 -3.40 -6.90 21.77
C GLN A 148 -2.47 -6.72 20.55
N ALA A 149 -1.83 -5.54 20.41
CA ALA A 149 -0.99 -5.22 19.25
C ALA A 149 0.05 -6.31 18.93
N ASN A 150 0.72 -6.84 19.96
CA ASN A 150 1.73 -7.91 19.79
C ASN A 150 1.13 -9.22 19.28
N ILE A 151 -0.09 -9.58 19.73
CA ILE A 151 -0.78 -10.78 19.26
C ILE A 151 -1.18 -10.60 17.79
N LEU A 152 -1.75 -9.45 17.45
CA LEU A 152 -2.17 -9.12 16.09
C LEU A 152 -0.97 -9.13 15.12
N GLN A 153 0.19 -8.61 15.55
CA GLN A 153 1.44 -8.71 14.80
C GLN A 153 1.87 -10.16 14.55
N GLY A 154 1.79 -11.03 15.57
CA GLY A 154 2.07 -12.45 15.43
C GLY A 154 1.15 -13.16 14.42
N CYS A 155 -0.14 -12.81 14.40
CA CYS A 155 -1.10 -13.33 13.43
C CYS A 155 -0.73 -12.93 11.99
N VAL A 156 -0.37 -11.65 11.77
CA VAL A 156 0.05 -11.17 10.44
C VAL A 156 1.33 -11.86 9.97
N GLN A 157 2.34 -11.99 10.83
CA GLN A 157 3.58 -12.68 10.48
C GLN A 157 3.32 -14.15 10.12
N THR A 158 2.43 -14.83 10.86
CA THR A 158 2.02 -16.21 10.57
C THR A 158 1.33 -16.30 9.21
N TYR A 159 0.40 -15.38 8.91
CA TYR A 159 -0.29 -15.33 7.63
C TYR A 159 0.68 -15.12 6.47
N ILE A 160 1.58 -14.14 6.55
CA ILE A 160 2.59 -13.88 5.51
C ILE A 160 3.47 -15.11 5.30
N THR A 161 3.91 -15.74 6.39
CA THR A 161 4.73 -16.96 6.32
C THR A 161 3.97 -18.10 5.64
N ASN A 162 2.69 -18.28 5.94
CA ASN A 162 1.87 -19.34 5.33
C ASN A 162 1.64 -19.08 3.84
N VAL A 163 1.34 -17.85 3.45
CA VAL A 163 1.15 -17.49 2.03
C VAL A 163 2.46 -17.64 1.26
N ALA A 164 3.59 -17.19 1.81
CA ALA A 164 4.90 -17.33 1.16
C ALA A 164 5.31 -18.80 0.97
N ASN A 165 4.90 -19.69 1.88
CA ASN A 165 5.22 -21.12 1.82
C ASN A 165 4.12 -21.99 1.19
N ASP A 166 2.98 -21.41 0.78
CA ASP A 166 1.92 -22.15 0.09
C ASP A 166 2.45 -22.62 -1.28
N GLY A 167 2.54 -23.94 -1.46
CA GLY A 167 3.08 -24.51 -2.69
C GLY A 167 2.21 -24.34 -3.94
N LEU A 168 0.92 -24.06 -3.76
CA LEU A 168 -0.10 -23.95 -4.81
C LEU A 168 -0.45 -22.49 -5.12
N ASN A 169 -0.60 -21.66 -4.08
CA ASN A 169 -1.01 -20.26 -4.21
C ASN A 169 0.07 -19.27 -3.77
N GLY A 170 1.18 -19.76 -3.22
CA GLY A 170 2.30 -18.93 -2.82
C GLY A 170 3.10 -18.45 -4.02
N CYS A 171 3.74 -17.30 -3.84
CA CYS A 171 4.51 -16.65 -4.89
C CYS A 171 5.87 -17.36 -5.05
N LYS A 172 5.91 -18.38 -5.90
CA LYS A 172 7.15 -19.07 -6.32
C LYS A 172 7.62 -18.57 -7.68
#